data_AF-X1AZS9-F1
#
_entry.id   AF-X1AZS9-F1
#
_cell.length_a   1.000
_cell.length_b   1.000
_cell.length_c   1.000
_cell.angle_alpha   90.00
_cell.angle_beta   90.00
_cell.angle_gamma   90.00
#
_symmetry.space_group_name_H-M   'P 1'
#
loop_
_entity.id
_entity.type
_entity.pdbx_description
1 polymer ?
#
loop_
_entity_poly.entity_id
_entity_poly.type
_entity_poly.pdbx_seq_one_letter_code
_entity_poly.pdbx_strand_id
1 'polypeptide(L)'
;LTLPVIPTTLSLVWTDGNSITYVEQTTLRATYEMWNGTKITGATLNVTIGVTSWTLVWNGGNQAYEHTFLGSDAPPGFGTHDITVLAGRADFQSQSDSLESLTLSIELTNLVISWTNGNNISYHSNCIRIRPRNDNCSRHFNDR
;
A
#
# COMPACT_ATOMS: atom_id res chain seq x y z
N LEU A 1 -29.17 36.85 -13.35
CA LEU A 1 -28.12 37.35 -12.45
C LEU A 1 -27.30 36.16 -11.99
N THR A 2 -26.09 36.00 -12.49
CA THR A 2 -25.13 35.01 -11.98
C THR A 2 -24.30 35.70 -10.91
N LEU A 3 -24.35 35.22 -9.67
CA LEU A 3 -23.51 35.75 -8.60
C LEU A 3 -22.04 35.44 -8.91
N PRO A 4 -21.11 36.39 -8.67
CA PRO A 4 -19.69 36.11 -8.83
C PRO A 4 -19.23 35.06 -7.82
N VAL A 5 -18.46 34.07 -8.28
CA VAL A 5 -17.86 33.03 -7.44
C VAL A 5 -16.51 33.50 -6.89
N ILE A 6 -16.17 33.08 -5.66
CA ILE A 6 -14.90 33.42 -5.03
C ILE A 6 -13.78 32.53 -5.60
N PRO A 7 -12.65 33.09 -6.11
CA PRO A 7 -11.53 32.29 -6.59
C PRO A 7 -10.89 31.44 -5.50
N THR A 8 -10.45 30.25 -5.88
CA THR A 8 -9.94 29.22 -4.97
C THR A 8 -8.68 28.56 -5.52
N THR A 9 -7.97 27.84 -4.66
CA THR A 9 -6.87 26.94 -5.01
C THR A 9 -7.09 25.58 -4.37
N LEU A 10 -6.56 24.54 -5.03
CA LEU A 10 -6.52 23.17 -4.53
C LEU A 10 -5.07 22.70 -4.53
N SER A 11 -4.62 22.10 -3.42
CA SER A 11 -3.31 21.46 -3.34
C SER A 11 -3.43 20.10 -2.66
N LEU A 12 -2.66 19.13 -3.16
CA LEU A 12 -2.68 17.74 -2.73
C LEU A 12 -1.32 17.35 -2.15
N VAL A 13 -1.34 16.56 -1.07
CA VAL A 13 -0.13 16.00 -0.45
C VAL A 13 -0.45 14.59 0.09
N TRP A 14 0.49 13.68 -0.08
CA TRP A 14 0.46 12.36 0.55
C TRP A 14 1.24 12.36 1.87
N THR A 15 0.69 11.78 2.93
CA THR A 15 1.37 11.75 4.24
C THR A 15 2.59 10.82 4.24
N ASP A 16 2.49 9.68 3.58
CA ASP A 16 3.50 8.61 3.61
C ASP A 16 3.97 8.24 2.19
N GLY A 17 3.91 9.23 1.28
CA GLY A 17 4.12 9.03 -0.15
C GLY A 17 2.92 8.36 -0.83
N ASN A 18 3.04 8.17 -2.14
CA ASN A 18 1.97 7.66 -3.00
C ASN A 18 2.20 6.22 -3.47
N SER A 19 3.10 5.49 -2.79
CA SER A 19 3.42 4.10 -3.08
C SER A 19 3.37 3.33 -1.78
N ILE A 20 2.45 2.37 -1.70
CA ILE A 20 2.25 1.51 -0.51
C ILE A 20 2.27 0.04 -0.91
N THR A 21 2.59 -0.82 0.04
CA THR A 21 2.43 -2.28 -0.05
C THR A 21 1.10 -2.73 0.55
N TYR A 22 0.76 -4.02 0.41
CA TYR A 22 -0.49 -4.61 0.90
C TYR A 22 -0.78 -4.36 2.39
N VAL A 23 0.26 -4.28 3.23
CA VAL A 23 0.13 -4.12 4.69
C VAL A 23 0.24 -2.65 5.15
N GLU A 24 0.47 -1.73 4.23
CA GLU A 24 0.68 -0.31 4.51
C GLU A 24 -0.60 0.50 4.24
N GLN A 25 -0.55 1.77 4.61
CA GLN A 25 -1.59 2.76 4.33
C GLN A 25 -0.95 4.10 3.97
N THR A 26 -1.66 4.94 3.23
CA THR A 26 -1.28 6.34 3.02
C THR A 26 -2.51 7.22 3.03
N THR A 27 -2.36 8.48 3.43
CA THR A 27 -3.46 9.45 3.46
C THR A 27 -3.26 10.52 2.40
N LEU A 28 -4.25 10.68 1.53
CA LEU A 28 -4.35 11.82 0.63
C LEU A 28 -4.93 13.00 1.41
N ARG A 29 -4.18 14.08 1.51
CA ARG A 29 -4.60 15.34 2.11
C ARG A 29 -4.82 16.38 1.01
N ALA A 30 -6.03 16.92 0.97
CA ALA A 30 -6.41 17.99 0.07
C ALA A 30 -6.68 19.28 0.84
N THR A 31 -6.01 20.35 0.44
CA THR A 31 -6.21 21.69 0.96
C THR A 31 -6.98 22.52 -0.07
N TYR A 32 -8.18 22.94 0.29
CA TYR A 32 -9.04 23.77 -0.55
C TYR A 32 -9.24 25.13 0.12
N GLU A 33 -8.74 26.18 -0.52
CA GLU A 33 -8.61 27.50 0.10
C GLU A 33 -8.97 28.64 -0.84
N MET A 34 -9.27 29.80 -0.25
CA MET A 34 -9.47 31.05 -0.98
C MET A 34 -8.12 31.64 -1.41
N TRP A 35 -8.15 32.61 -2.34
CA TRP A 35 -6.97 33.37 -2.78
C TRP A 35 -6.15 34.00 -1.63
N ASN A 36 -6.76 34.23 -0.48
CA ASN A 36 -6.12 34.80 0.72
C ASN A 36 -5.56 33.73 1.68
N GLY A 37 -5.54 32.45 1.30
CA GLY A 37 -5.06 31.32 2.09
C GLY A 37 -6.03 30.80 3.16
N THR A 38 -7.21 31.39 3.29
CA THR A 38 -8.22 30.91 4.25
C THR A 38 -8.84 29.60 3.75
N LYS A 39 -8.84 28.58 4.62
CA LYS A 39 -9.37 27.25 4.28
C LYS A 39 -10.90 27.27 4.16
N ILE A 40 -11.42 26.62 3.13
CA ILE A 40 -12.85 26.52 2.87
C ILE A 40 -13.39 25.26 3.56
N THR A 41 -14.01 25.44 4.72
CA THR A 41 -14.71 24.36 5.43
C THR A 41 -16.07 24.05 4.78
N GLY A 42 -16.64 22.85 5.00
CA GLY A 42 -17.96 22.49 4.48
C GLY A 42 -18.06 22.35 2.95
N ALA A 43 -16.93 22.24 2.27
CA ALA A 43 -16.86 21.88 0.85
C ALA A 43 -17.05 20.37 0.68
N THR A 44 -17.49 19.96 -0.51
CA THR A 44 -17.49 18.55 -0.92
C THR A 44 -16.24 18.30 -1.74
N LEU A 45 -15.38 17.41 -1.25
CA LEU A 45 -14.20 16.94 -1.96
C LEU A 45 -14.34 15.45 -2.22
N ASN A 46 -14.20 15.05 -3.48
CA ASN A 46 -14.24 13.65 -3.87
C ASN A 46 -12.94 13.30 -4.61
N VAL A 47 -12.30 12.21 -4.19
CA VAL A 47 -11.22 11.55 -4.93
C VAL A 47 -11.82 10.42 -5.75
N THR A 48 -11.40 10.28 -7.00
CA THR A 48 -11.88 9.25 -7.92
C THR A 48 -10.70 8.48 -8.49
N ILE A 49 -10.79 7.15 -8.45
CA ILE A 49 -9.87 6.21 -9.10
C ILE A 49 -10.71 5.30 -9.99
N GLY A 50 -10.48 5.38 -11.31
CA GLY A 50 -11.30 4.67 -12.30
C GLY A 50 -12.78 5.07 -12.18
N VAL A 51 -13.63 4.13 -11.74
CA VAL A 51 -15.08 4.34 -11.56
C VAL A 51 -15.50 4.54 -10.11
N THR A 52 -14.56 4.45 -9.16
CA THR A 52 -14.87 4.52 -7.73
C THR A 52 -14.51 5.89 -7.19
N SER A 53 -15.41 6.49 -6.43
CA SER A 53 -15.20 7.78 -5.79
C SER A 53 -15.36 7.67 -4.28
N TRP A 54 -14.48 8.34 -3.55
CA TRP A 54 -14.51 8.47 -2.10
C TRP A 54 -14.58 9.94 -1.72
N THR A 55 -15.38 10.25 -0.70
CA THR A 55 -15.45 11.61 -0.14
C THR A 55 -14.33 11.81 0.87
N LEU A 56 -13.59 12.90 0.73
CA LEU A 56 -12.59 13.31 1.71
C LEU A 56 -13.29 14.02 2.87
N VAL A 57 -12.86 13.71 4.09
CA VAL A 57 -13.47 14.22 5.32
C VAL A 57 -12.66 15.39 5.86
N TRP A 58 -13.33 16.49 6.21
CA TRP A 58 -12.66 17.63 6.82
C TRP A 58 -12.07 17.28 8.20
N ASN A 59 -10.77 17.50 8.36
CA ASN A 59 -10.05 17.38 9.62
C ASN A 59 -9.68 18.78 10.14
N GLY A 60 -10.33 19.21 11.23
CA GLY A 60 -10.11 20.53 11.82
C GLY A 60 -8.73 20.70 12.46
N GLY A 61 -8.06 19.63 12.89
CA GLY A 61 -6.72 19.68 13.46
C GLY A 61 -5.64 19.93 12.40
N ASN A 62 -5.78 19.29 11.24
CA ASN A 62 -4.86 19.44 10.10
C ASN A 62 -5.27 20.56 9.13
N GLN A 63 -6.46 21.14 9.32
CA GLN A 63 -7.06 22.14 8.43
C GLN A 63 -7.11 21.70 6.96
N ALA A 64 -7.45 20.44 6.72
CA ALA A 64 -7.49 19.84 5.40
C ALA A 64 -8.55 18.73 5.29
N TYR A 65 -8.91 18.36 4.06
CA TYR A 65 -9.77 17.22 3.77
C TYR A 65 -8.90 15.98 3.57
N GLU A 66 -9.27 14.85 4.15
CA GLU A 66 -8.43 13.65 4.19
C GLU A 66 -9.20 12.40 3.78
N HIS A 67 -8.52 11.50 3.07
CA HIS A 67 -8.96 10.12 2.86
C HIS A 67 -7.76 9.18 2.96
N THR A 68 -7.90 8.10 3.74
CA THR A 68 -6.85 7.10 3.94
C THR A 68 -7.13 5.90 3.05
N PHE A 69 -6.15 5.54 2.23
CA PHE A 69 -6.16 4.32 1.43
C PHE A 69 -5.39 3.23 2.16
N LEU A 70 -5.96 2.04 2.25
CA LEU A 70 -5.30 0.85 2.76
C LEU A 70 -4.75 0.04 1.59
N GLY A 71 -3.56 -0.54 1.77
CA GLY A 71 -2.95 -1.41 0.75
C GLY A 71 -3.76 -2.67 0.45
N SER A 72 -4.71 -3.02 1.32
CA SER A 72 -5.63 -4.14 1.16
C SER A 72 -6.97 -3.76 0.49
N ASP A 73 -7.21 -2.48 0.20
CA ASP A 73 -8.45 -2.02 -0.43
C ASP A 73 -8.55 -2.48 -1.89
N ALA A 74 -9.73 -2.97 -2.26
CA ALA A 74 -10.07 -3.34 -3.63
C ALA A 74 -11.53 -2.94 -3.91
N PRO A 75 -11.78 -1.87 -4.69
CA PRO A 75 -10.83 -1.00 -5.42
C PRO A 75 -9.97 -0.11 -4.50
N PRO A 76 -8.77 0.35 -4.94
CA PRO A 76 -8.25 0.24 -6.32
C PRO A 76 -7.51 -1.07 -6.62
N GLY A 77 -7.08 -1.83 -5.61
CA GLY A 77 -6.27 -3.04 -5.81
C GLY A 77 -4.85 -2.75 -6.27
N PHE A 78 -4.09 -3.80 -6.60
CA PHE A 78 -2.68 -3.67 -7.00
C PHE A 78 -2.50 -2.95 -8.35
N GLY A 79 -1.38 -2.24 -8.49
CA GLY A 79 -1.03 -1.48 -9.68
C GLY A 79 -0.87 0.01 -9.40
N THR A 80 -0.58 0.78 -10.46
CA THR A 80 -0.56 2.24 -10.42
C THR A 80 -1.87 2.78 -10.97
N HIS A 81 -2.48 3.68 -10.22
CA HIS A 81 -3.79 4.23 -10.52
C HIS A 81 -3.74 5.75 -10.56
N ASP A 82 -4.25 6.33 -11.64
CA ASP A 82 -4.42 7.78 -11.76
C ASP A 82 -5.56 8.24 -10.84
N ILE A 83 -5.34 9.38 -10.19
CA ILE A 83 -6.28 9.97 -9.25
C ILE A 83 -6.81 11.27 -9.82
N THR A 84 -8.12 11.48 -9.69
CA THR A 84 -8.75 12.78 -9.91
C THR A 84 -9.43 13.26 -8.63
N VAL A 85 -9.06 14.43 -8.14
CA VAL A 85 -9.73 15.10 -7.02
C VAL A 85 -10.57 16.25 -7.53
N LEU A 86 -11.83 16.30 -7.12
CA LEU A 86 -12.76 17.38 -7.39
C LEU A 86 -13.15 18.07 -6.09
N ALA A 87 -13.03 19.39 -6.03
CA ALA A 87 -13.39 20.21 -4.88
C ALA A 87 -14.45 21.25 -5.26
N GLY A 88 -15.52 21.34 -4.49
CA GLY A 88 -16.58 22.31 -4.74
C GLY A 88 -17.39 22.67 -3.50
N ARG A 89 -17.84 23.93 -3.46
CA ARG A 89 -18.81 24.45 -2.51
C ARG A 89 -19.62 25.55 -3.19
N ALA A 90 -20.90 25.67 -2.85
CA ALA A 90 -21.68 26.82 -3.28
C ALA A 90 -20.97 28.13 -2.91
N ASP A 91 -20.99 29.12 -3.80
CA ASP A 91 -20.32 30.43 -3.70
C ASP A 91 -18.80 30.44 -3.94
N PHE A 92 -18.16 29.27 -4.12
CA PHE A 92 -16.73 29.15 -4.39
C PHE A 92 -16.47 28.53 -5.77
N GLN A 93 -15.43 28.99 -6.45
CA GLN A 93 -14.99 28.41 -7.72
C GLN A 93 -14.53 26.96 -7.51
N SER A 94 -15.13 26.00 -8.20
CA SER A 94 -14.69 24.60 -8.08
C SER A 94 -13.30 24.37 -8.69
N GLN A 95 -12.57 23.40 -8.15
CA GLN A 95 -11.22 23.03 -8.60
C GLN A 95 -11.12 21.54 -8.86
N SER A 96 -10.17 21.17 -9.73
CA SER A 96 -9.87 19.79 -10.04
C SER A 96 -8.37 19.58 -10.18
N ASP A 97 -7.87 18.45 -9.70
CA ASP A 97 -6.50 17.99 -9.93
C ASP A 97 -6.53 16.54 -10.41
N SER A 98 -5.79 16.24 -11.48
CA SER A 98 -5.69 14.91 -12.09
C SER A 98 -4.23 14.51 -12.37
N LEU A 99 -3.26 15.10 -11.65
CA LEU A 99 -1.83 14.84 -11.82
C LEU A 99 -1.28 13.82 -10.82
N GLU A 100 -2.07 13.48 -9.81
CA GLU A 100 -1.69 12.52 -8.77
C GLU A 100 -1.91 11.07 -9.21
N SER A 101 -1.14 10.17 -8.61
CA SER A 101 -1.30 8.72 -8.78
C SER A 101 -1.06 8.00 -7.46
N LEU A 102 -1.63 6.81 -7.30
CA LEU A 102 -1.41 5.91 -6.17
C LEU A 102 -0.94 4.55 -6.67
N THR A 103 0.16 4.05 -6.13
CA THR A 103 0.73 2.75 -6.48
C THR A 103 0.60 1.77 -5.32
N LEU A 104 -0.04 0.63 -5.56
CA LEU A 104 -0.17 -0.48 -4.61
C LEU A 104 0.65 -1.66 -5.12
N SER A 105 1.53 -2.18 -4.28
CA SER A 105 2.40 -3.32 -4.61
C SER A 105 2.27 -4.46 -3.61
N ILE A 106 2.66 -5.67 -4.03
CA ILE A 106 2.74 -6.82 -3.12
C ILE A 106 4.05 -6.70 -2.34
N GLU A 107 3.99 -6.85 -1.03
CA GLU A 107 5.20 -6.95 -0.21
C GLU A 107 5.93 -8.27 -0.50
N LEU A 108 7.22 -8.20 -0.84
CA LEU A 108 8.02 -9.40 -1.07
C LEU A 108 8.39 -10.04 0.27
N THR A 109 7.83 -11.23 0.54
CA THR A 109 8.27 -12.05 1.66
C THR A 109 9.56 -12.79 1.30
N ASN A 110 10.69 -12.34 1.84
CA ASN A 110 11.96 -13.05 1.72
C ASN A 110 12.10 -14.10 2.83
N LEU A 111 12.10 -15.39 2.45
CA LEU A 111 12.42 -16.49 3.38
C LEU A 111 13.91 -16.82 3.29
N VAL A 112 14.66 -16.56 4.35
CA VAL A 112 16.07 -16.98 4.46
C VAL A 112 16.16 -18.24 5.31
N ILE A 113 16.55 -19.35 4.69
CA ILE A 113 16.82 -20.61 5.39
C ILE A 113 18.32 -20.69 5.66
N SER A 114 18.70 -20.74 6.93
CA SER A 114 20.08 -21.03 7.35
C SER A 114 20.12 -22.27 8.23
N TRP A 115 21.11 -23.14 7.96
CA TRP A 115 21.38 -24.31 8.77
C TRP A 115 22.44 -23.97 9.80
N THR A 116 22.16 -24.19 11.09
CA THR A 116 23.10 -23.85 12.17
C THR A 116 24.35 -24.74 12.20
N ASN A 117 24.30 -25.92 11.58
CA ASN A 117 25.37 -26.93 11.63
C ASN A 117 25.92 -27.33 10.24
N GLY A 118 25.76 -26.45 9.24
CA GLY A 118 26.15 -26.71 7.85
C GLY A 118 25.16 -27.59 7.09
N ASN A 119 25.33 -27.68 5.76
CA ASN A 119 24.43 -28.42 4.86
C ASN A 119 24.73 -29.92 4.78
N ASN A 120 25.55 -30.44 5.71
CA ASN A 120 25.95 -31.85 5.70
C ASN A 120 24.92 -32.70 6.44
N ILE A 121 23.99 -33.27 5.68
CA ILE A 121 23.13 -34.35 6.16
C ILE A 121 24.02 -35.58 6.35
N SER A 122 24.27 -35.95 7.60
CA SER A 122 24.94 -37.20 7.94
C SER A 122 23.90 -38.30 8.06
N TYR A 123 23.87 -39.24 7.11
CA TYR A 123 23.05 -40.44 7.21
C TYR A 123 23.58 -41.32 8.32
N HIS A 124 22.89 -41.40 9.45
CA HIS A 124 23.10 -42.49 10.40
C HIS A 124 22.38 -43.72 9.86
N SER A 125 23.13 -44.57 9.14
CA SER A 125 22.70 -45.92 8.85
C SER A 125 22.72 -46.72 10.16
N ASN A 126 21.69 -46.54 10.99
CA ASN A 126 21.40 -47.46 12.07
C ASN A 126 20.96 -48.76 11.41
N CYS A 127 21.90 -49.71 11.30
CA CYS A 127 21.56 -51.09 11.03
C CYS A 127 20.72 -51.58 12.21
N ILE A 128 19.39 -51.60 12.03
CA ILE A 128 18.51 -52.33 12.95
C ILE A 128 18.93 -53.80 12.88
N ARG A 129 19.68 -54.23 13.89
CA ARG A 129 19.99 -55.64 14.14
C ARG A 129 18.89 -56.22 15.02
N ILE A 130 17.90 -56.86 14.40
CA ILE A 130 17.10 -57.90 15.08
C ILE A 130 17.99 -59.16 15.07
N ARG A 131 18.29 -59.72 16.25
CA ARG A 131 19.31 -60.79 16.49
C ARG A 131 19.07 -62.10 15.67
N PRO A 132 19.89 -63.15 15.85
CA PRO A 132 21.21 -63.37 15.27
C PRO A 132 21.17 -64.58 14.30
N ARG A 133 21.64 -64.40 13.07
CA ARG A 133 22.07 -65.53 12.24
C ARG A 133 23.39 -65.15 11.59
N ASN A 134 24.33 -66.09 11.62
CA ASN A 134 25.73 -65.96 11.22
C ASN A 134 25.91 -65.66 9.73
N ASP A 135 25.54 -64.47 9.29
CA ASP A 135 25.84 -64.02 7.94
C ASP A 135 26.81 -62.84 8.00
N ASN A 136 28.04 -63.14 7.58
CA ASN A 136 29.16 -62.21 7.40
C ASN A 136 28.73 -61.03 6.50
N CYS A 137 28.49 -59.86 7.10
CA CYS A 137 28.39 -58.62 6.36
C CYS A 137 29.80 -58.12 6.03
N SER A 138 30.43 -58.74 5.02
CA SER A 138 31.56 -58.14 4.31
C SER A 138 31.02 -57.12 3.33
N ARG A 139 31.11 -55.83 3.66
CA ARG A 139 30.98 -54.76 2.66
C ARG A 139 32.38 -54.37 2.20
N HIS A 140 32.72 -54.81 0.99
CA HIS A 140 33.78 -54.22 0.18
C HIS A 140 33.40 -52.78 -0.15
N PHE A 141 34.18 -51.82 0.35
CA PHE A 141 34.28 -50.50 -0.23
C PHE A 141 35.24 -50.61 -1.42
N ASN A 142 34.75 -50.33 -2.63
CA ASN A 142 35.60 -49.98 -3.76
C ASN A 142 35.58 -48.46 -3.86
N ASP A 143 36.70 -47.84 -3.52
CA ASP A 143 36.99 -46.45 -3.85
C ASP A 143 37.33 -46.32 -5.34
N ARG A 144 36.60 -45.46 -6.05
CA ARG A 144 37.08 -44.68 -7.20
C ARG A 144 36.33 -43.35 -7.26
#